data_AF-A0A351TKH5-F1
#
_entry.id   AF-A0A351TKH5-F1
#
_cell.length_a   1.000
_cell.length_b   1.000
_cell.length_c   1.000
_cell.angle_alpha   90.00
_cell.angle_beta   90.00
_cell.angle_gamma   90.00
#
_symmetry.space_group_name_H-M   'P 1'
#
loop_
_entity.id
_entity.type
_entity.pdbx_description
1 polymer ?
#
loop_
_entity_poly.entity_id
_entity_poly.type
_entity_poly.pdbx_seq_one_letter_code
_entity_poly.pdbx_strand_id
1 'polypeptide(L)'
;LRRIQMDEIEKKTDISGGLSTETIGSLMAECEELTQQIDSEKERLERFMLETGGASDASDRIQENIDSLNDSLAAAENRLQALFDAQEKEAFSPERQAAAKVETATERVSVKKNLAEMKAKAATRNLPEKEKGRKSPGMNMEK
;
A
#
# COMPACT_ATOMS: atom_id res chain seq x y z
N LEU A 1 -13.84 36.49 -22.64
CA LEU A 1 -14.76 36.17 -21.51
C LEU A 1 -14.76 34.65 -21.20
N ARG A 2 -13.59 34.04 -20.98
CA ARG A 2 -13.44 32.67 -20.49
C ARG A 2 -12.57 32.66 -19.23
N ARG A 3 -12.98 33.49 -18.26
CA ARG A 3 -12.26 33.70 -16.99
C ARG A 3 -13.27 33.87 -15.85
N ILE A 4 -14.35 33.09 -15.91
CA ILE A 4 -15.43 33.04 -14.91
C ILE A 4 -15.87 31.57 -14.70
N GLN A 5 -14.93 30.62 -14.81
CA GLN A 5 -15.20 29.20 -14.53
C GLN A 5 -14.06 28.50 -13.79
N MET A 6 -13.26 29.26 -13.02
CA MET A 6 -12.23 28.64 -12.16
C MET A 6 -12.29 29.07 -10.69
N ASP A 7 -13.25 29.91 -10.27
CA ASP A 7 -13.31 30.44 -8.90
C ASP A 7 -14.53 29.97 -8.08
N GLU A 8 -15.28 28.96 -8.54
CA GLU A 8 -16.40 28.39 -7.74
C GLU A 8 -16.37 26.87 -7.63
N ILE A 9 -15.18 26.26 -7.76
CA ILE A 9 -14.92 24.87 -7.34
C ILE A 9 -14.32 24.83 -5.91
N GLU A 10 -13.93 25.97 -5.34
CA GLU A 10 -13.47 26.08 -3.93
C GLU A 10 -14.58 26.50 -2.96
N LYS A 11 -15.84 26.16 -3.27
CA LYS A 11 -16.93 26.30 -2.30
C LYS A 11 -16.92 25.10 -1.37
N LYS A 12 -15.98 25.15 -0.41
CA LYS A 12 -16.09 24.61 0.95
C LYS A 12 -17.10 23.47 1.09
N THR A 13 -16.67 22.25 0.78
CA THR A 13 -17.08 21.09 1.57
C THR A 13 -16.28 21.10 2.86
N ASP A 14 -16.54 22.14 3.64
CA ASP A 14 -16.09 22.35 5.01
C ASP A 14 -17.33 22.09 5.88
N ILE A 15 -17.89 20.87 5.76
CA ILE A 15 -18.97 20.35 6.60
C ILE A 15 -18.76 18.84 6.76
N SER A 16 -17.88 18.49 7.69
CA SER A 16 -18.00 17.32 8.56
C SER A 16 -16.85 17.38 9.58
N GLY A 17 -16.88 18.40 10.45
CA GLY A 17 -16.07 18.38 11.66
C GLY A 17 -16.50 17.21 12.55
N GLY A 18 -15.53 16.37 12.92
CA GLY A 18 -15.66 15.46 14.07
C GLY A 18 -15.28 14.00 13.85
N LEU A 19 -15.10 13.53 12.62
CA LEU A 19 -14.53 12.20 12.35
C LEU A 19 -13.11 12.41 11.90
N SER A 20 -12.17 12.23 12.83
CA SER A 20 -10.75 12.19 12.52
C SER A 20 -10.53 11.33 11.28
N THR A 21 -9.59 11.74 10.43
CA THR A 21 -8.96 10.88 9.43
C THR A 21 -8.29 9.70 10.15
N GLU A 22 -9.07 8.78 10.70
CA GLU A 22 -8.61 7.55 11.33
C GLU A 22 -7.92 6.74 10.23
N THR A 23 -6.59 6.76 10.28
CA THR A 23 -5.79 5.88 9.43
C THR A 23 -5.74 4.51 10.09
N ILE A 24 -5.52 3.45 9.29
CA ILE A 24 -5.28 2.10 9.82
C ILE A 24 -4.20 2.14 10.92
N GLY A 25 -3.13 2.92 10.73
CA GLY A 25 -2.09 3.08 11.75
C GLY A 25 -2.57 3.71 13.05
N SER A 26 -3.47 4.70 12.99
CA SER A 26 -4.07 5.31 14.18
C SER A 26 -4.97 4.34 14.94
N LEU A 27 -5.80 3.57 14.23
CA LEU A 27 -6.67 2.56 14.83
C LEU A 27 -5.88 1.38 15.42
N MET A 28 -4.80 0.94 14.77
CA MET A 28 -3.92 -0.09 15.35
C MET A 28 -3.27 0.39 16.65
N ALA A 29 -2.82 1.64 16.71
CA ALA A 29 -2.26 2.22 17.92
C ALA A 29 -3.32 2.31 19.03
N GLU A 30 -4.56 2.68 18.69
CA GLU A 30 -5.68 2.68 19.63
C GLU A 30 -5.99 1.27 20.16
N CYS A 31 -6.03 0.25 19.30
CA CYS A 31 -6.21 -1.14 19.75
C CYS A 31 -5.07 -1.60 20.69
N GLU A 32 -3.83 -1.23 20.39
CA GLU A 32 -2.68 -1.55 21.24
C GLU A 32 -2.78 -0.85 22.61
N GLU A 33 -3.15 0.44 22.63
CA GLU A 33 -3.36 1.19 23.86
C GLU A 33 -4.51 0.60 24.71
N LEU A 34 -5.65 0.29 24.10
CA LEU A 34 -6.79 -0.33 24.78
C LEU A 34 -6.40 -1.68 25.38
N THR A 35 -5.62 -2.49 24.65
CA THR A 35 -5.11 -3.78 25.15
C THR A 35 -4.23 -3.58 26.39
N GLN A 36 -3.30 -2.63 26.36
CA GLN A 36 -2.44 -2.31 27.50
C GLN A 36 -3.25 -1.80 28.71
N GLN A 37 -4.27 -0.98 28.49
CA GLN A 37 -5.16 -0.52 29.55
C GLN A 37 -5.95 -1.67 30.17
N ILE A 38 -6.49 -2.59 29.35
CA ILE A 38 -7.19 -3.79 29.82
C ILE A 38 -6.27 -4.65 30.70
N ASP A 39 -5.04 -4.89 30.25
CA ASP A 39 -4.08 -5.70 31.01
C ASP A 39 -3.71 -5.03 32.33
N SER A 40 -3.50 -3.71 32.32
CA SER A 40 -3.24 -2.95 33.55
C SER A 40 -4.42 -2.99 34.52
N GLU A 41 -5.66 -2.90 34.03
CA GLU A 41 -6.85 -2.99 34.89
C GLU A 41 -7.06 -4.40 35.44
N LYS A 42 -6.74 -5.45 34.66
CA LYS A 42 -6.75 -6.84 35.13
C LYS A 42 -5.72 -7.07 36.22
N GLU A 43 -4.48 -6.58 36.06
CA GLU A 43 -3.48 -6.65 37.12
C GLU A 43 -3.94 -5.89 38.38
N ARG A 44 -4.58 -4.73 38.20
CA ARG A 44 -5.14 -3.96 39.32
C ARG A 44 -6.24 -4.74 40.03
N LEU A 45 -7.13 -5.40 39.30
CA LEU A 45 -8.17 -6.26 39.87
C LEU A 45 -7.58 -7.43 40.65
N GLU A 46 -6.58 -8.11 40.08
CA GLU A 46 -5.90 -9.24 40.71
C GLU A 46 -5.26 -8.82 42.04
N ARG A 47 -4.49 -7.72 42.03
CA ARG A 47 -3.86 -7.17 43.24
C ARG A 47 -4.92 -6.78 44.28
N PHE A 48 -5.99 -6.12 43.84
CA PHE A 48 -7.08 -5.72 44.72
C PHE A 48 -7.74 -6.92 45.39
N MET A 49 -8.04 -7.97 44.63
CA MET A 49 -8.64 -9.20 45.16
C MET A 49 -7.71 -9.92 46.14
N LEU A 50 -6.40 -9.95 45.86
CA LEU A 50 -5.40 -10.55 46.74
C LEU A 50 -5.27 -9.79 48.08
N GLU A 51 -5.34 -8.46 48.05
CA GLU A 51 -5.18 -7.60 49.23
C GLU A 51 -6.45 -7.55 50.10
N THR A 52 -7.62 -7.46 49.47
CA THR A 52 -8.90 -7.26 50.17
C THR A 52 -9.63 -8.57 50.51
N GLY A 53 -9.19 -9.69 49.93
CA GLY A 53 -9.74 -11.01 50.23
C GLY A 53 -11.05 -11.34 49.51
N GLY A 54 -11.46 -10.57 48.49
CA GLY A 54 -12.56 -10.96 47.62
C GLY A 54 -13.30 -9.82 46.93
N ALA A 55 -14.48 -10.16 46.41
CA ALA A 55 -15.35 -9.26 45.69
C ALA A 55 -15.90 -8.14 46.61
N SER A 56 -15.99 -6.95 46.05
CA SER A 56 -16.56 -5.74 46.67
C SER A 56 -17.03 -4.77 45.58
N ASP A 57 -17.76 -3.72 45.95
CA ASP A 57 -18.15 -2.65 45.03
C ASP A 57 -16.95 -2.05 44.26
N ALA A 58 -15.75 -2.07 44.86
CA ALA A 58 -14.55 -1.57 44.19
C ALA A 58 -14.01 -2.56 43.13
N SER A 59 -14.07 -3.87 43.37
CA SER A 59 -13.72 -4.86 42.34
C SER A 59 -14.75 -4.88 41.21
N ASP A 60 -16.03 -4.70 41.54
CA ASP A 60 -17.10 -4.66 40.55
C ASP A 60 -16.91 -3.48 39.60
N ARG A 61 -16.54 -2.29 40.11
CA ARG A 61 -16.19 -1.13 39.28
C ARG A 61 -14.94 -1.35 38.41
N ILE A 62 -13.94 -2.06 38.92
CA ILE A 62 -12.77 -2.42 38.10
C ILE A 62 -13.19 -3.35 36.97
N GLN A 63 -14.05 -4.32 37.26
CA GLN A 63 -14.58 -5.24 36.25
C GLN A 63 -15.43 -4.50 35.20
N GLU A 64 -16.30 -3.58 35.61
CA GLU A 64 -17.08 -2.73 34.69
C GLU A 64 -16.18 -1.91 33.76
N ASN A 65 -15.07 -1.37 34.28
CA ASN A 65 -14.08 -0.67 33.45
C ASN A 65 -13.43 -1.62 32.42
N ILE A 66 -13.04 -2.83 32.84
CA ILE A 66 -12.47 -3.85 31.94
C ILE A 66 -13.48 -4.19 30.84
N ASP A 67 -14.75 -4.39 31.19
CA ASP A 67 -15.80 -4.72 30.23
C ASP A 67 -16.02 -3.57 29.23
N SER A 68 -16.07 -2.32 29.71
CA SER A 68 -16.18 -1.14 28.84
C SER A 68 -14.97 -0.96 27.90
N LEU A 69 -13.76 -1.30 28.38
CA LEU A 69 -12.55 -1.25 27.55
C LEU A 69 -12.56 -2.35 26.49
N ASN A 70 -13.01 -3.56 26.84
CA ASN A 70 -13.17 -4.66 25.87
C ASN A 70 -14.20 -4.29 24.78
N ASP A 71 -15.32 -3.68 25.14
CA ASP A 71 -16.32 -3.21 24.17
C ASP A 71 -15.72 -2.16 23.22
N SER A 72 -14.90 -1.26 23.75
CA SER A 72 -14.20 -0.24 22.96
C SER A 72 -13.16 -0.87 22.02
N LEU A 73 -12.41 -1.85 22.50
CA LEU A 73 -11.43 -2.60 21.71
C LEU A 73 -12.13 -3.33 20.55
N ALA A 74 -13.22 -4.03 20.84
CA ALA A 74 -14.01 -4.72 19.81
C ALA A 74 -14.57 -3.73 18.78
N ALA A 75 -15.00 -2.54 19.20
CA ALA A 75 -15.45 -1.51 18.27
C ALA A 75 -14.31 -1.01 17.36
N ALA A 76 -13.11 -0.78 17.91
CA ALA A 76 -11.93 -0.37 17.14
C ALA A 76 -11.48 -1.46 16.15
N GLU A 77 -11.43 -2.72 16.57
CA GLU A 77 -11.12 -3.87 15.71
C GLU A 77 -12.11 -4.02 14.55
N ASN A 78 -13.41 -3.84 14.81
CA ASN A 78 -14.42 -3.86 13.77
C ASN A 78 -14.24 -2.74 12.74
N ARG A 79 -13.85 -1.54 13.17
CA ARG A 79 -13.51 -0.43 12.24
C ARG A 79 -12.28 -0.77 11.41
N LEU A 80 -11.26 -1.36 12.03
CA LEU A 80 -10.03 -1.78 11.36
C LEU A 80 -10.33 -2.82 10.26
N GLN A 81 -11.16 -3.82 10.58
CA GLN A 81 -11.58 -4.84 9.62
C GLN A 81 -12.34 -4.22 8.45
N ALA A 82 -13.27 -3.29 8.71
CA ALA A 82 -14.01 -2.60 7.67
C ALA A 82 -13.09 -1.81 6.72
N LEU A 83 -12.00 -1.21 7.23
CA LEU A 83 -11.01 -0.53 6.40
C LEU A 83 -10.22 -1.51 5.52
N PHE A 84 -9.84 -2.68 6.04
CA PHE A 84 -9.17 -3.70 5.24
C PHE A 84 -10.08 -4.28 4.16
N ASP A 85 -11.34 -4.58 4.48
CA ASP A 85 -12.33 -5.05 3.51
C ASP A 85 -12.57 -4.01 2.41
N ALA A 86 -12.62 -2.72 2.77
CA ALA A 86 -12.74 -1.63 1.80
C ALA A 86 -11.50 -1.53 0.90
N GLN A 87 -10.28 -1.64 1.46
CA GLN A 87 -9.04 -1.65 0.68
C GLN A 87 -8.96 -2.85 -0.26
N GLU A 88 -9.36 -4.04 0.19
CA GLU A 88 -9.41 -5.23 -0.66
C GLU A 88 -10.38 -4.99 -1.83
N LYS A 89 -11.60 -4.55 -1.54
CA LYS A 89 -12.59 -4.25 -2.57
C LYS A 89 -12.12 -3.20 -3.58
N GLU A 90 -11.39 -2.18 -3.12
CA GLU A 90 -10.80 -1.16 -4.01
C GLU A 90 -9.66 -1.74 -4.87
N ALA A 91 -8.76 -2.52 -4.27
CA ALA A 91 -7.64 -3.17 -4.95
C ALA A 91 -8.10 -4.12 -6.06
N PHE A 92 -9.21 -4.83 -5.83
CA PHE A 92 -9.81 -5.74 -6.80
C PHE A 92 -10.91 -5.11 -7.65
N SER A 93 -11.13 -3.79 -7.56
CA SER A 93 -12.10 -3.11 -8.41
C SER A 93 -11.73 -3.26 -9.90
N PRO A 94 -12.73 -3.44 -10.80
CA PRO A 94 -12.47 -3.57 -12.23
C PRO A 94 -11.69 -2.38 -12.81
N GLU A 95 -11.84 -1.20 -12.21
CA GLU A 95 -11.19 0.04 -12.60
C GLU A 95 -9.70 0.05 -12.25
N ARG A 96 -9.31 -0.34 -11.02
CA ARG A 96 -7.89 -0.55 -10.67
C ARG A 96 -7.28 -1.70 -11.45
N GLN A 97 -8.03 -2.79 -11.68
CA GLN A 97 -7.54 -3.91 -12.50
C GLN A 97 -7.34 -3.51 -13.96
N ALA A 98 -8.21 -2.65 -14.51
CA ALA A 98 -8.05 -2.12 -15.85
C ALA A 98 -6.84 -1.17 -15.94
N ALA A 99 -6.66 -0.29 -14.97
CA ALA A 99 -5.48 0.58 -14.87
C ALA A 99 -4.18 -0.24 -14.78
N ALA A 100 -4.12 -1.26 -13.92
CA ALA A 100 -2.97 -2.17 -13.82
C ALA A 100 -2.71 -2.96 -15.12
N LYS A 101 -3.76 -3.36 -15.85
CA LYS A 101 -3.62 -4.01 -17.17
C LYS A 101 -3.06 -3.06 -18.23
N VAL A 102 -3.46 -1.79 -18.21
CA VAL A 102 -2.92 -0.77 -19.12
C VAL A 102 -1.47 -0.48 -18.80
N GLU A 103 -1.10 -0.30 -17.53
CA GLU A 103 0.29 -0.12 -17.11
C GLU A 103 1.16 -1.31 -17.54
N THR A 104 0.76 -2.54 -17.22
CA THR A 104 1.52 -3.74 -17.62
C THR A 104 1.61 -3.91 -19.14
N ALA A 105 0.58 -3.49 -19.90
CA ALA A 105 0.64 -3.48 -21.36
C ALA A 105 1.66 -2.45 -21.88
N THR A 106 1.68 -1.24 -21.32
CA THR A 106 2.66 -0.21 -21.70
C THR A 106 4.10 -0.60 -21.35
N GLU A 107 4.29 -1.24 -20.21
CA GLU A 107 5.59 -1.74 -19.75
C GLU A 107 6.12 -2.84 -20.69
N ARG A 108 5.26 -3.81 -21.08
CA ARG A 108 5.60 -4.85 -22.06
C ARG A 108 5.95 -4.26 -23.43
N VAL A 109 5.27 -3.21 -23.87
CA VAL A 109 5.57 -2.51 -25.13
C VAL A 109 6.95 -1.84 -25.05
N SER A 110 7.27 -1.15 -23.95
CA SER A 110 8.59 -0.57 -23.72
C SER A 110 9.72 -1.61 -23.69
N VAL A 111 9.52 -2.75 -23.00
CA VAL A 111 10.50 -3.84 -22.96
C VAL A 111 10.75 -4.40 -24.35
N LYS A 112 9.69 -4.61 -25.17
CA LYS A 112 9.85 -5.08 -26.55
C LYS A 112 10.62 -4.10 -27.42
N LYS A 113 10.36 -2.79 -27.28
CA LYS A 113 11.08 -1.73 -28.02
C LYS A 113 12.57 -1.73 -27.67
N ASN A 114 12.91 -1.76 -26.38
CA ASN A 114 14.29 -1.82 -25.91
C ASN A 114 15.02 -3.08 -26.40
N LEU A 115 14.35 -4.24 -26.39
CA LEU A 115 14.94 -5.48 -26.89
C LEU A 115 15.21 -5.42 -28.40
N ALA A 116 14.30 -4.83 -29.18
CA ALA A 116 14.48 -4.66 -30.62
C ALA A 116 15.64 -3.70 -30.93
N GLU A 117 15.77 -2.61 -30.18
CA GLU A 117 16.86 -1.65 -30.31
C GLU A 117 18.22 -2.28 -29.95
N MET A 118 18.27 -3.09 -28.89
CA MET A 118 19.48 -3.81 -28.50
C MET A 118 19.90 -4.84 -29.57
N LYS A 119 18.94 -5.55 -30.17
CA LYS A 119 19.19 -6.47 -31.30
C LYS A 119 19.67 -5.75 -32.55
N ALA A 120 19.06 -4.60 -32.89
CA ALA A 120 19.49 -3.79 -34.03
C ALA A 120 20.92 -3.26 -33.84
N LYS A 121 21.25 -2.78 -32.64
CA LYS A 121 22.59 -2.31 -32.28
C LYS A 121 23.64 -3.43 -32.30
N ALA A 122 23.25 -4.65 -31.91
CA ALA A 122 24.11 -5.83 -32.02
C ALA A 122 24.33 -6.27 -33.48
N ALA A 123 23.31 -6.16 -34.34
CA ALA A 123 23.42 -6.48 -35.76
C ALA A 123 24.33 -5.49 -36.53
N THR A 124 24.26 -4.19 -36.21
CA THR A 124 25.16 -3.18 -36.81
C THR A 124 26.62 -3.34 -36.38
N ARG A 125 26.87 -3.91 -35.20
CA ARG A 125 28.22 -4.17 -34.70
C ARG A 125 28.87 -5.43 -35.29
N ASN A 126 28.07 -6.30 -35.90
CA ASN A 126 28.49 -7.57 -36.53
C ASN A 126 28.42 -7.54 -38.06
N LEU A 127 28.31 -6.35 -38.69
CA LEU A 127 28.55 -6.24 -40.13
C LEU A 127 30.07 -6.33 -40.36
N PRO A 128 30.60 -7.41 -40.98
CA PRO A 128 31.98 -7.40 -41.42
C PRO A 128 32.10 -6.28 -42.44
N GLU A 129 32.97 -5.30 -42.16
CA GLU A 129 33.37 -4.31 -43.15
C GLU A 129 33.74 -5.07 -44.43
N LYS A 130 32.95 -4.87 -45.50
CA LYS A 130 33.31 -5.37 -46.81
C LYS A 130 34.49 -4.55 -47.30
N GLU A 131 35.68 -4.95 -46.89
CA GLU A 131 36.93 -4.51 -47.47
C GLU A 131 36.94 -4.96 -48.93
N LYS A 132 36.59 -4.03 -49.83
CA LYS A 132 36.80 -4.20 -51.27
C LYS A 132 38.31 -4.13 -51.53
N GLY A 133 38.96 -5.27 -51.48
CA GLY A 133 40.38 -5.41 -51.82
C GLY A 133 40.70 -6.77 -52.42
N ARG A 134 40.32 -6.99 -53.69
CA ARG A 134 40.79 -8.15 -54.47
C ARG A 134 42.30 -8.07 -54.65
N LYS A 135 43.05 -9.05 -54.13
CA LYS A 135 44.26 -9.57 -54.79
C LYS A 135 44.30 -11.09 -54.65
N SER A 136 43.86 -11.78 -55.70
CA SER A 136 44.15 -13.20 -55.92
C SER A 136 45.62 -13.31 -56.33
N PRO A 137 46.43 -14.24 -55.76
CA PRO A 137 47.77 -14.49 -56.25
C PRO A 137 47.67 -15.36 -57.51
N GLY A 138 47.74 -14.73 -58.68
CA GLY A 138 47.91 -15.44 -59.94
C GLY A 138 49.38 -15.77 -60.15
N MET A 139 49.75 -17.04 -59.99
CA MET A 139 50.96 -17.60 -60.60
C MET A 139 50.82 -17.49 -62.13
N ASN A 140 51.79 -16.89 -62.80
CA ASN A 140 52.04 -17.10 -64.23
C ASN A 140 53.55 -17.17 -64.47
N MET A 141 53.95 -18.20 -65.21
CA MET A 141 55.32 -18.61 -65.49
C MET A 141 55.94 -17.87 -66.68
N GLU A 142 57.28 -17.89 -66.69
CA GLU A 142 58.23 -17.85 -67.83
C GLU A 142 58.38 -16.59 -68.71
N LYS A 143 59.63 -16.08 -68.77
CA LYS A 143 60.60 -16.47 -69.81
C LYS A 143 62.03 -16.36 -69.30
#